data_AF-A0A920RZF7-F1
#
_entry.id   AF-A0A920RZF7-F1
#
_cell.length_a   1.000
_cell.length_b   1.000
_cell.length_c   1.000
_cell.angle_alpha   90.00
_cell.angle_beta   90.00
_cell.angle_gamma   90.00
#
_symmetry.space_group_name_H-M   'P 1'
#
loop_
_entity.id
_entity.type
_entity.pdbx_description
1 polymer ?
#
loop_
_entity_poly.entity_id
_entity_poly.type
_entity_poly.pdbx_seq_one_letter_code
_entity_poly.pdbx_strand_id
1 'polypeptide(L)'
;MPILEYNAEKKFGYTMRFGTYFFQLFFIIPLLLSCEGKTPEDFDREFNEKYNACVDRAKLRCDSDMNTETCELMANERCQSFLGTSDNPIVK
;
A
#
# COMPACT_ATOMS: atom_id res chain seq x y z
N MET A 1 -40.93 42.71 -18.60
CA MET A 1 -41.10 41.24 -18.65
C MET A 1 -40.08 40.58 -17.70
N PRO A 2 -40.26 40.69 -16.36
CA PRO A 2 -39.21 40.31 -15.39
C PRO A 2 -39.17 38.82 -15.01
N ILE A 3 -40.19 38.04 -15.37
CA ILE A 3 -40.35 36.63 -14.93
C ILE A 3 -39.41 35.69 -15.71
N LEU A 4 -39.04 36.04 -16.94
CA LEU A 4 -38.14 35.24 -17.78
C LEU A 4 -36.68 35.33 -17.31
N GLU A 5 -36.24 36.50 -16.86
CA GLU A 5 -34.87 36.70 -16.35
C GLU A 5 -34.65 35.96 -15.02
N TYR A 6 -35.63 36.02 -14.10
CA TYR A 6 -35.54 35.33 -12.80
C TYR A 6 -35.44 33.80 -12.92
N ASN A 7 -36.10 33.22 -13.94
CA ASN A 7 -35.99 31.79 -14.23
C ASN A 7 -34.67 31.40 -14.89
N ALA A 8 -34.08 32.28 -15.70
CA ALA A 8 -32.78 32.05 -16.32
C ALA A 8 -31.65 32.06 -15.28
N GLU A 9 -31.66 33.02 -14.35
CA GLU A 9 -30.65 33.12 -13.29
C GLU A 9 -30.68 31.92 -12.33
N LYS A 10 -31.87 31.44 -11.92
CA LYS A 10 -31.99 30.23 -11.10
C LYS A 10 -31.51 28.97 -11.82
N LYS A 11 -31.82 28.84 -13.11
CA LYS A 11 -31.39 27.69 -13.93
C LYS A 11 -29.87 27.69 -14.11
N PHE A 12 -29.29 28.87 -14.34
CA PHE A 12 -27.84 29.08 -14.48
C PHE A 12 -27.07 28.81 -13.17
N GLY A 13 -27.61 29.27 -12.04
CA GLY A 13 -27.08 28.97 -10.71
C GLY A 13 -27.14 27.49 -10.35
N TYR A 14 -28.23 26.80 -10.70
CA TYR A 14 -28.34 25.35 -10.52
C TYR A 14 -27.33 24.57 -11.38
N THR A 15 -27.14 24.95 -12.64
CA THR A 15 -26.13 24.32 -13.52
C THR A 15 -24.69 24.55 -13.05
N MET A 16 -24.36 25.73 -12.52
CA MET A 16 -23.03 26.01 -11.96
C MET A 16 -22.78 25.26 -10.64
N ARG A 17 -23.81 25.11 -9.79
CA ARG A 17 -23.71 24.30 -8.57
C ARG A 17 -23.59 22.81 -8.88
N PHE A 18 -24.33 22.30 -9.87
CA PHE A 18 -24.27 20.91 -10.27
C PHE A 18 -22.89 20.54 -10.85
N GLY A 19 -22.29 21.42 -11.65
CA GLY A 19 -20.94 21.23 -12.21
C GLY A 19 -19.84 21.21 -11.15
N THR A 20 -19.95 22.04 -10.11
CA THR A 20 -18.98 22.06 -9.00
C THR A 20 -19.07 20.81 -8.12
N TYR A 21 -20.28 20.30 -7.83
CA TYR A 21 -20.45 19.01 -7.16
C TYR A 21 -19.90 17.84 -7.99
N PHE A 22 -20.13 17.84 -9.30
CA PHE A 22 -19.59 16.82 -10.20
C PHE A 22 -18.06 16.82 -10.20
N PHE A 23 -17.45 18.01 -10.25
CA PHE A 23 -16.00 18.16 -10.17
C PHE A 23 -15.46 17.63 -8.83
N GLN A 24 -16.10 17.96 -7.70
CA GLN A 24 -15.66 17.45 -6.40
C GLN A 24 -15.75 15.93 -6.30
N LEU A 25 -16.85 15.32 -6.74
CA LEU A 25 -17.00 13.87 -6.76
C LEU A 25 -15.96 13.18 -7.66
N PHE A 26 -15.67 13.78 -8.82
CA PHE A 26 -14.70 13.21 -9.77
C PHE A 26 -13.27 13.13 -9.21
N PHE A 27 -12.88 14.05 -8.32
CA PHE A 27 -11.55 14.01 -7.68
C PHE A 27 -11.52 13.20 -6.38
N ILE A 28 -12.61 13.18 -5.61
CA ILE A 28 -12.66 12.49 -4.31
C ILE A 28 -12.82 10.97 -4.47
N ILE A 29 -13.65 10.52 -5.43
CA ILE A 29 -13.89 9.08 -5.67
C ILE A 29 -12.60 8.31 -5.99
N PRO A 30 -11.74 8.73 -6.95
CA PRO A 30 -10.50 8.01 -7.24
C PRO A 30 -9.50 8.07 -6.07
N LEU A 31 -9.52 9.14 -5.26
CA LEU A 31 -8.69 9.22 -4.06
C LEU A 31 -9.09 8.16 -3.02
N LEU A 32 -10.40 7.92 -2.87
CA LEU A 32 -10.95 6.89 -1.98
C LEU A 32 -10.73 5.48 -2.54
N LEU A 33 -10.81 5.31 -3.87
CA LEU A 33 -10.55 4.02 -4.54
C LEU A 33 -9.06 3.68 -4.62
N SER A 34 -8.16 4.66 -4.49
CA SER A 34 -6.71 4.44 -4.44
C SER A 34 -6.24 3.79 -3.14
N CYS A 35 -7.15 3.57 -2.18
CA CYS A 35 -6.90 2.72 -1.03
C CYS A 35 -7.06 1.24 -1.44
N GLU A 36 -6.17 0.76 -2.33
CA GLU A 36 -5.93 -0.67 -2.52
C GLU A 36 -5.16 -1.18 -1.29
N GLY A 37 -5.88 -1.33 -0.17
CA GLY A 37 -5.34 -1.98 1.01
C GLY A 37 -5.03 -3.43 0.65
N LYS A 38 -3.75 -3.82 0.71
CA LYS A 38 -3.37 -5.24 0.64
C LYS A 38 -4.11 -5.99 1.74
N THR A 39 -4.67 -7.15 1.39
CA THR A 39 -5.24 -8.02 2.42
C THR A 39 -4.12 -8.47 3.38
N PRO A 40 -4.44 -8.81 4.63
CA PRO A 40 -3.45 -9.37 5.55
C PRO A 40 -2.78 -10.63 4.96
N GLU A 41 -3.53 -11.45 4.21
CA GLU A 41 -3.00 -12.63 3.53
C GLU A 41 -1.99 -12.30 2.44
N ASP A 42 -2.25 -11.25 1.64
CA ASP A 42 -1.31 -10.77 0.63
C ASP A 42 -0.04 -10.19 1.27
N PHE A 43 -0.17 -9.54 2.42
CA PHE A 43 0.96 -9.03 3.18
C PHE A 43 1.83 -10.18 3.72
N ASP A 44 1.23 -11.20 4.35
CA ASP A 44 1.95 -12.34 4.91
C ASP A 44 2.68 -13.13 3.82
N ARG A 45 2.05 -13.31 2.66
CA ARG A 45 2.69 -13.95 1.51
C ARG A 45 3.90 -13.16 1.04
N GLU A 46 3.75 -11.86 0.84
CA GLU A 46 4.84 -10.99 0.38
C GLU A 46 5.98 -10.90 1.41
N PHE A 47 5.64 -10.86 2.70
CA PHE A 47 6.61 -10.88 3.78
C PHE A 47 7.43 -12.17 3.77
N ASN A 48 6.77 -13.33 3.69
CA ASN A 48 7.45 -14.63 3.66
C ASN A 48 8.33 -14.80 2.43
N GLU A 49 7.89 -14.35 1.25
CA GLU A 49 8.72 -14.37 0.05
C GLU A 49 9.98 -13.51 0.22
N LYS A 50 9.85 -12.30 0.76
CA LYS A 50 10.99 -11.41 1.03
C LYS A 50 11.92 -11.98 2.10
N TYR A 51 11.36 -12.58 3.14
CA TYR A 51 12.11 -13.17 4.24
C TYR A 51 12.93 -14.37 3.75
N ASN A 52 12.32 -15.29 2.99
CA ASN A 52 13.02 -16.44 2.43
C ASN A 52 14.13 -16.02 1.46
N ALA A 53 13.84 -15.05 0.59
CA ALA A 53 14.86 -14.50 -0.31
C ALA A 53 16.02 -13.83 0.44
N CYS A 54 15.76 -13.23 1.61
CA CYS A 54 16.81 -12.72 2.48
C CYS A 54 17.67 -13.86 3.05
N VAL A 55 17.04 -14.91 3.57
CA VAL A 55 17.74 -16.05 4.17
C VAL A 55 18.63 -16.73 3.13
N ASP A 56 18.13 -16.98 1.93
CA ASP A 56 18.91 -17.59 0.85
C ASP A 56 20.14 -16.75 0.47
N ARG A 57 19.98 -15.43 0.39
CA ARG A 57 21.13 -14.53 0.15
C ARG A 57 22.09 -14.49 1.33
N ALA A 58 21.60 -14.57 2.55
CA ALA A 58 22.43 -14.57 3.74
C ALA A 58 23.24 -15.87 3.86
N LYS A 59 22.68 -17.01 3.45
CA LYS A 59 23.36 -18.31 3.35
C LYS A 59 24.55 -18.29 2.40
N LEU A 60 24.51 -17.49 1.33
CA LEU A 60 25.66 -17.32 0.42
C LEU A 60 26.89 -16.68 1.08
N ARG A 61 26.76 -16.11 2.28
CA ARG A 61 27.86 -15.52 3.04
C ARG A 61 28.41 -16.45 4.11
N CYS A 62 27.92 -17.68 4.20
CA CYS A 62 28.46 -18.65 5.14
C CYS A 62 29.79 -19.20 4.63
N ASP A 63 30.74 -19.36 5.55
CA ASP A 63 32.05 -19.93 5.24
C ASP A 63 31.92 -21.43 4.90
N SER A 64 32.83 -21.94 4.07
CA SER A 64 32.84 -23.35 3.63
C SER A 64 32.95 -24.35 4.78
N ASP A 65 33.54 -23.92 5.89
CA ASP A 65 33.84 -24.75 7.06
C ASP A 65 32.76 -24.61 8.14
N MET A 66 31.74 -23.77 7.89
CA MET A 66 30.63 -23.54 8.80
C MET A 66 29.62 -24.68 8.71
N ASN A 67 29.17 -25.20 9.86
CA ASN A 67 28.06 -26.14 9.89
C ASN A 67 26.80 -25.51 9.26
N THR A 68 26.06 -26.29 8.48
CA THR A 68 24.83 -25.85 7.79
C THR A 68 23.80 -25.29 8.76
N GLU A 69 23.64 -25.91 9.93
CA GLU A 69 22.71 -25.45 10.97
C GLU A 69 23.13 -24.09 11.57
N THR A 70 24.43 -23.88 11.76
CA THR A 70 24.96 -22.60 12.27
C THR A 70 24.84 -21.50 11.22
N CYS A 71 25.09 -21.83 9.96
CA CYS A 71 24.85 -20.94 8.84
C CYS A 71 23.36 -20.54 8.74
N GLU A 72 22.45 -21.48 8.93
CA GLU A 72 21.01 -21.24 8.92
C GLU A 72 20.55 -20.33 10.05
N LEU A 73 21.04 -20.56 11.26
CA LEU A 73 20.78 -19.67 12.40
C LEU A 73 21.26 -18.26 12.12
N MET A 74 22.51 -18.10 11.67
CA MET A 74 23.09 -16.79 11.36
C MET A 74 22.30 -16.06 10.25
N ALA A 75 21.91 -16.79 9.21
CA ALA A 75 21.11 -16.25 8.11
C ALA A 75 19.74 -15.77 8.59
N ASN A 76 19.08 -16.56 9.44
CA ASN A 76 17.80 -16.19 10.05
C ASN A 76 17.93 -14.97 10.96
N GLU A 77 18.88 -14.94 11.89
CA GLU A 77 19.08 -13.81 12.81
C GLU A 77 19.32 -12.50 12.05
N ARG A 78 20.12 -12.53 10.98
CA ARG A 78 20.32 -11.38 10.11
C ARG A 78 19.02 -10.89 9.49
N CYS A 79 18.22 -11.79 8.92
CA CYS A 79 16.97 -11.42 8.27
C CYS A 79 15.92 -10.93 9.27
N GLN A 80 15.85 -11.52 10.47
CA GLN A 80 15.00 -11.02 11.55
C GLN A 80 15.38 -9.61 11.99
N SER A 81 16.68 -9.31 12.10
CA SER A 81 17.13 -7.96 12.48
C SER A 81 16.76 -6.88 11.46
N PHE A 82 16.60 -7.25 10.18
CA PHE A 82 16.38 -6.32 9.08
C PHE A 82 14.89 -6.19 8.70
N LEU A 83 14.17 -7.32 8.69
CA LEU A 83 12.77 -7.41 8.27
C LEU A 83 11.81 -7.60 9.45
N GLY A 84 12.30 -7.94 10.63
CA GLY A 84 11.47 -8.35 11.76
C GLY A 84 11.04 -9.81 11.66
N THR A 85 9.99 -10.14 12.40
CA THR A 85 9.37 -11.47 12.39
C THR A 85 8.01 -11.40 11.73
N SER A 86 7.41 -12.54 11.38
CA SER A 86 6.03 -12.57 10.87
C SER A 86 5.03 -11.92 11.83
N ASP A 87 5.24 -12.06 13.15
CA ASP A 87 4.35 -11.49 14.16
C ASP A 87 4.62 -10.00 14.42
N ASN A 88 5.84 -9.56 14.14
CA ASN A 88 6.27 -8.17 14.33
C ASN A 88 7.21 -7.76 13.19
N PRO A 89 6.66 -7.46 12.00
CA PRO A 89 7.45 -7.06 10.85
C PRO A 89 7.96 -5.62 11.02
N ILE A 90 9.22 -5.39 10.67
CA ILE A 90 9.80 -4.05 10.64
C ILE A 90 9.41 -3.41 9.31
N VAL A 91 8.32 -2.64 9.33
CA VAL A 91 7.88 -1.83 8.18
C VAL A 91 8.74 -0.57 8.13
N LYS A 92 9.46 -0.36 7.03
CA LYS A 92 10.40 0.74 6.85
C LYS A 92 10.02 1.63 5.68
#